data_AF-A0A352N4H3-F1
#
_entry.id   AF-A0A352N4H3-F1
#
_cell.length_a   1.000
_cell.length_b   1.000
_cell.length_c   1.000
_cell.angle_alpha   90.00
_cell.angle_beta   90.00
_cell.angle_gamma   90.00
#
_symmetry.space_group_name_H-M   'P 1'
#
loop_
_entity.id
_entity.type
_entity.pdbx_description
1 polymer ?
#
loop_
_entity_poly.entity_id
_entity_poly.type
_entity_poly.pdbx_seq_one_letter_code
_entity_poly.pdbx_strand_id
1 'polypeptide(L)'
;MKFKTYEKICIVIIIILLIGILLPSGPRQWSMSKSRRISCTSNLKQIGLAIRMYSQEYKGEFPPYDGAKGLEMLRSGGYLENVKMYTCPSTADTIADNNEITDQNCSYIYRGSLNENTPSEVAIIWDKRENHTNYGNILFCDGHAEGFMGILWIENTKLKK
;
A
#
# COMPACT_ATOMS: atom_id res chain seq x y z
N MET A 1 47.54 30.00 33.38
CA MET A 1 47.29 29.59 31.98
C MET A 1 46.56 28.23 31.93
N LYS A 2 45.34 28.13 32.47
CA LYS A 2 44.50 26.90 32.40
C LYS A 2 43.08 27.19 31.87
N PHE A 3 42.78 28.46 31.55
CA PHE A 3 41.41 28.87 31.23
C PHE A 3 41.02 28.63 29.76
N LYS A 4 41.94 28.89 28.84
CA LYS A 4 41.72 28.80 27.39
C LYS A 4 41.46 27.37 26.88
N THR A 5 41.87 26.35 27.64
CA THR A 5 41.73 24.94 27.26
C THR A 5 40.37 24.38 27.65
N TYR A 6 39.84 24.70 28.83
CA TYR A 6 38.52 24.21 29.25
C TYR A 6 37.40 24.83 28.39
N GLU A 7 37.54 26.09 27.98
CA GLU A 7 36.51 26.82 27.24
C GLU A 7 36.23 26.15 25.89
N LYS A 8 37.30 25.76 25.19
CA LYS A 8 37.20 25.03 23.93
C LYS A 8 36.63 23.61 24.10
N ILE A 9 36.92 22.95 25.23
CA ILE A 9 36.41 21.61 25.52
C ILE A 9 34.91 21.63 25.82
N CYS A 10 34.44 22.59 26.63
CA CYS A 10 33.02 22.74 26.94
C CYS A 10 32.17 22.96 25.68
N ILE A 11 32.70 23.75 24.72
CA ILE A 11 32.02 24.00 23.44
C ILE A 11 31.87 22.71 22.63
N VAL A 12 32.93 21.90 22.53
CA VAL A 12 32.88 20.62 21.80
C VAL A 12 31.90 19.64 22.45
N ILE A 13 31.86 19.58 23.78
CA ILE A 13 30.92 18.74 24.53
C ILE A 13 29.47 19.15 24.25
N ILE A 14 29.17 20.45 24.26
CA ILE A 14 27.83 20.97 23.98
C ILE A 14 27.44 20.68 22.52
N ILE A 15 28.35 20.83 21.56
CA ILE A 15 28.09 20.52 20.14
C ILE A 15 27.75 19.04 19.94
N ILE A 16 28.50 18.13 20.57
CA ILE A 16 28.23 16.67 20.49
C ILE A 16 26.86 16.32 21.09
N LEU A 17 26.50 16.95 22.22
CA LEU A 17 25.20 16.77 22.86
C LEU A 17 24.05 17.28 21.97
N LEU A 18 24.20 18.48 21.38
CA LEU A 18 23.19 19.08 20.51
C LEU A 18 23.00 18.26 19.22
N ILE A 19 24.09 17.76 18.62
CA ILE A 19 24.03 16.87 17.46
C ILE A 19 23.30 15.55 17.82
N GLY A 20 23.49 15.03 19.03
CA GLY A 20 22.79 13.83 19.50
C GLY A 20 21.27 13.97 19.65
N ILE A 21 20.77 15.19 19.85
CA ILE A 21 19.32 15.47 19.93
C ILE A 21 18.76 15.79 18.54
N LEU A 22 19.55 16.43 17.67
CA LEU A 22 19.13 16.86 16.34
C LEU A 22 19.20 15.74 15.31
N LEU A 23 20.13 14.79 15.49
CA LEU A 23 20.16 13.55 14.72
C LEU A 23 19.00 12.66 15.21
N PRO A 24 18.00 12.35 14.38
CA PRO A 24 17.01 11.35 14.73
C PRO A 24 17.77 10.03 14.95
N SER A 25 17.86 9.64 16.21
CA SER A 25 18.63 8.50 16.68
C SER A 25 18.11 7.20 16.07
N GLY A 26 18.93 6.58 15.23
CA GLY A 26 18.79 5.17 14.86
C GLY A 26 17.74 4.87 13.79
N PRO A 27 17.86 3.71 13.14
CA PRO A 27 17.39 3.49 11.78
C PRO A 27 15.86 3.46 11.70
N ARG A 28 15.28 4.51 11.12
CA ARG A 28 13.87 4.57 10.66
C ARG A 28 13.45 3.34 9.83
N GLN A 29 14.42 2.58 9.32
CA GLN A 29 14.32 1.37 8.53
C GLN A 29 13.65 0.18 9.27
N TRP A 30 13.78 0.05 10.60
CA TRP A 30 13.32 -1.15 11.34
C TRP A 30 11.85 -1.10 11.79
N SER A 31 11.22 0.08 11.83
CA SER A 31 9.77 0.23 12.09
C SER A 31 8.93 0.26 10.79
N MET A 32 9.58 0.12 9.63
CA MET A 32 8.91 0.25 8.35
C MET A 32 8.01 -0.94 8.02
N SER A 33 8.19 -2.11 8.63
CA SER A 33 7.32 -3.26 8.34
C SER A 33 5.86 -2.96 8.70
N LYS A 34 5.57 -2.27 9.81
CA LYS A 34 4.21 -1.84 10.17
C LYS A 34 3.74 -0.64 9.35
N SER A 35 4.61 0.35 9.13
CA SER A 35 4.27 1.56 8.36
C SER A 35 4.00 1.27 6.87
N ARG A 36 4.76 0.37 6.26
CA ARG A 36 4.54 -0.08 4.87
C ARG A 36 3.25 -0.89 4.75
N ARG A 37 2.89 -1.70 5.75
CA ARG A 37 1.58 -2.39 5.81
C ARG A 37 0.43 -1.40 5.81
N ILE A 38 0.48 -0.39 6.68
CA ILE A 38 -0.51 0.70 6.72
C ILE A 38 -0.61 1.38 5.35
N SER A 39 0.52 1.57 4.67
CA SER A 39 0.54 2.17 3.33
C SER A 39 -0.13 1.25 2.28
N CYS A 40 0.15 -0.05 2.26
CA CYS A 40 -0.52 -0.97 1.33
C CYS A 40 -2.04 -1.05 1.61
N THR A 41 -2.48 -1.03 2.88
CA THR A 41 -3.90 -0.92 3.23
C THR A 41 -4.52 0.41 2.77
N SER A 42 -3.79 1.52 2.89
CA SER A 42 -4.25 2.84 2.41
C SER A 42 -4.38 2.90 0.89
N ASN A 43 -3.47 2.26 0.16
CA ASN A 43 -3.53 2.12 -1.30
C ASN A 43 -4.78 1.34 -1.71
N LEU A 44 -5.04 0.19 -1.07
CA LEU A 44 -6.26 -0.58 -1.31
C LEU A 44 -7.54 0.23 -1.08
N LYS A 45 -7.59 1.04 -0.01
CA LYS A 45 -8.74 1.92 0.25
C LYS A 45 -8.94 2.97 -0.84
N GLN A 46 -7.86 3.55 -1.37
CA GLN A 46 -7.94 4.49 -2.50
C GLN A 46 -8.44 3.80 -3.77
N ILE A 47 -7.96 2.59 -4.06
CA ILE A 47 -8.46 1.80 -5.20
C ILE A 47 -9.95 1.43 -4.99
N GLY A 48 -10.34 1.04 -3.78
CA GLY A 48 -11.74 0.75 -3.44
C GLY A 48 -12.65 1.96 -3.65
N LEU A 49 -12.20 3.16 -3.27
CA LEU A 49 -12.93 4.39 -3.56
C LEU A 49 -13.05 4.63 -5.08
N ALA A 50 -11.98 4.43 -5.84
CA ALA A 50 -12.01 4.57 -7.30
C ALA A 50 -12.97 3.57 -7.96
N ILE A 51 -13.05 2.33 -7.47
CA ILE A 51 -14.04 1.34 -7.92
C ILE A 51 -15.48 1.83 -7.63
N ARG A 52 -15.71 2.47 -6.48
CA ARG A 52 -17.02 3.05 -6.15
C ARG A 52 -17.36 4.26 -7.01
N MET A 53 -16.38 5.06 -7.40
CA MET A 53 -16.61 6.14 -8.37
C MET A 53 -16.96 5.57 -9.74
N TYR A 54 -16.26 4.52 -10.18
CA TYR A 54 -16.59 3.79 -11.40
C TYR A 54 -18.02 3.21 -11.33
N SER A 55 -18.39 2.53 -10.24
CA SER A 55 -19.72 1.93 -10.12
C SER A 55 -20.86 2.94 -10.25
N GLN A 56 -20.67 4.17 -9.76
CA GLN A 56 -21.65 5.25 -9.89
C GLN A 56 -21.96 5.59 -11.35
N GLU A 57 -20.99 5.52 -12.24
CA GLU A 57 -21.17 5.79 -13.67
C GLU A 57 -21.62 4.54 -14.46
N TYR A 58 -21.28 3.35 -13.97
CA TYR A 58 -21.55 2.07 -14.64
C TYR A 58 -22.68 1.27 -13.98
N LYS A 59 -23.74 1.93 -13.50
CA LYS A 59 -24.97 1.30 -12.96
C LYS A 59 -24.74 0.31 -11.80
N GLY A 60 -23.74 0.57 -10.97
CA GLY A 60 -23.38 -0.28 -9.84
C GLY A 60 -22.42 -1.43 -10.18
N GLU A 61 -22.00 -1.55 -11.44
CA GLU A 61 -21.03 -2.58 -11.86
C GLU A 61 -19.59 -2.13 -11.57
N PHE A 62 -18.74 -3.05 -11.12
CA PHE A 62 -17.31 -2.81 -10.98
C PHE A 62 -16.58 -3.11 -12.31
N PRO A 63 -15.29 -2.74 -12.44
CA PRO A 63 -14.53 -3.10 -13.63
C PRO A 63 -14.65 -4.60 -13.98
N PRO A 64 -15.04 -4.95 -15.22
CA PRO A 64 -15.44 -6.32 -15.54
C PRO A 64 -14.27 -7.31 -15.61
N TYR A 65 -13.06 -6.83 -15.92
CA TYR A 65 -11.90 -7.68 -16.16
C TYR A 65 -11.12 -8.00 -14.88
N ASP A 66 -10.65 -9.23 -14.75
CA ASP A 66 -9.77 -9.63 -13.65
C ASP A 66 -8.36 -9.02 -13.78
N GLY A 67 -7.64 -9.00 -12.65
CA GLY A 67 -6.23 -8.66 -12.58
C GLY A 67 -5.92 -7.21 -12.93
N ALA A 68 -4.72 -6.98 -13.48
CA ALA A 68 -4.27 -5.64 -13.82
C ALA A 68 -5.18 -4.93 -14.84
N LYS A 69 -5.82 -5.68 -15.74
CA LYS A 69 -6.71 -5.12 -16.78
C LYS A 69 -7.91 -4.38 -16.20
N GLY A 70 -8.54 -4.91 -15.15
CA GLY A 70 -9.64 -4.22 -14.47
C GLY A 70 -9.17 -2.96 -13.75
N LEU A 71 -7.98 -3.00 -13.15
CA LEU A 71 -7.38 -1.85 -12.48
C LEU A 71 -6.92 -0.77 -13.47
N GLU A 72 -6.48 -1.16 -14.66
CA GLU A 72 -6.13 -0.27 -15.75
C GLU A 72 -7.33 0.52 -16.26
N MET A 73 -8.55 -0.05 -16.22
CA MET A 73 -9.76 0.70 -16.52
C MET A 73 -9.99 1.86 -15.56
N LEU A 74 -9.63 1.71 -14.28
CA LEU A 74 -9.74 2.78 -13.29
C LEU A 74 -8.74 3.90 -13.58
N ARG A 75 -7.52 3.55 -13.99
CA ARG A 75 -6.47 4.51 -14.34
C ARG A 75 -6.81 5.24 -15.64
N SER A 76 -7.10 4.50 -16.71
CA SER A 76 -7.43 5.05 -18.03
C SER A 76 -8.75 5.82 -18.03
N GLY A 77 -9.70 5.44 -17.17
CA GLY A 77 -10.94 6.17 -16.94
C GLY A 77 -10.80 7.42 -16.06
N GLY A 78 -9.61 7.73 -15.53
CA GLY A 78 -9.36 8.93 -14.72
C GLY A 78 -9.87 8.84 -13.28
N TYR A 79 -10.26 7.67 -12.79
CA TYR A 79 -10.72 7.46 -11.41
C TYR A 79 -9.57 7.42 -10.41
N LEU A 80 -8.43 6.85 -10.82
CA LEU A 80 -7.22 6.78 -10.02
C LEU A 80 -5.99 6.75 -10.93
N GLU A 81 -5.52 7.93 -11.33
CA GLU A 81 -4.43 8.08 -12.29
C GLU A 81 -3.05 7.76 -11.70
N ASN A 82 -2.91 7.88 -10.38
CA ASN A 82 -1.63 7.69 -9.70
C ASN A 82 -1.25 6.20 -9.66
N VAL A 83 -0.41 5.78 -10.61
CA VAL A 83 0.06 4.40 -10.77
C VAL A 83 0.76 3.84 -9.53
N LYS A 84 1.35 4.68 -8.68
CA LYS A 84 2.03 4.24 -7.44
C LYS A 84 1.05 3.63 -6.44
N MET A 85 -0.24 3.93 -6.54
CA MET A 85 -1.27 3.33 -5.70
C MET A 85 -1.50 1.85 -6.03
N TYR A 86 -1.10 1.38 -7.21
CA TYR A 86 -1.23 -0.01 -7.64
C TYR A 86 0.02 -0.86 -7.33
N THR A 87 1.04 -0.25 -6.74
CA THR A 87 2.23 -0.92 -6.22
C THR A 87 2.22 -0.96 -4.70
N CYS A 88 2.60 -2.08 -4.10
CA CYS A 88 2.71 -2.17 -2.64
C CYS A 88 4.13 -1.71 -2.22
N PRO A 89 4.26 -0.67 -1.37
CA PRO A 89 5.56 -0.15 -0.90
C PRO A 89 6.40 -1.14 -0.08
N SER A 90 5.90 -2.35 0.17
CA SER A 90 6.68 -3.43 0.77
C SER A 90 7.54 -4.19 -0.25
N THR A 91 7.29 -3.99 -1.54
CA THR A 91 7.95 -4.66 -2.67
C THR A 91 8.91 -3.69 -3.35
N ALA A 92 9.78 -4.21 -4.23
CA ALA A 92 10.59 -3.39 -5.12
C ALA A 92 9.84 -3.00 -6.41
N ASP A 93 8.56 -3.39 -6.54
CA ASP A 93 7.74 -3.12 -7.72
C ASP A 93 7.61 -1.61 -7.89
N THR A 94 7.91 -1.13 -9.09
CA THR A 94 7.77 0.28 -9.45
C THR A 94 7.12 0.38 -10.83
N ILE A 95 6.03 1.12 -10.92
CA ILE A 95 5.41 1.49 -12.19
C ILE A 95 5.93 2.90 -12.52
N ALA A 96 6.57 3.05 -13.67
CA ALA A 96 6.95 4.37 -14.16
C ALA A 96 5.70 5.23 -14.39
N ASP A 97 5.77 6.52 -14.05
CA ASP A 97 4.65 7.44 -14.24
C ASP A 97 4.21 7.43 -15.72
N ASN A 98 2.90 7.32 -15.99
CA ASN A 98 2.26 7.19 -17.31
C ASN A 98 2.35 5.82 -18.02
N ASN A 99 2.86 4.76 -17.37
CA ASN A 99 2.75 3.40 -17.92
C ASN A 99 1.38 2.77 -17.64
N GLU A 100 0.98 1.85 -18.53
CA GLU A 100 -0.17 0.97 -18.34
C GLU A 100 0.06 0.02 -17.14
N ILE A 101 -1.00 -0.23 -16.37
CA ILE A 101 -1.00 -1.22 -15.31
C ILE A 101 -1.09 -2.60 -15.93
N THR A 102 -0.08 -3.43 -15.68
CA THR A 102 0.05 -4.79 -16.21
C THR A 102 0.23 -5.79 -15.07
N ASP A 103 0.02 -7.07 -15.35
CA ASP A 103 0.19 -8.11 -14.33
C ASP A 103 1.65 -8.24 -13.85
N GLN A 104 2.62 -7.65 -14.55
CA GLN A 104 4.02 -7.65 -14.13
C GLN A 104 4.35 -6.51 -13.16
N ASN A 105 3.59 -5.41 -13.22
CA ASN A 105 3.93 -4.17 -12.52
C ASN A 105 2.93 -3.81 -11.41
N CYS A 106 1.74 -4.43 -11.41
CA CYS A 106 0.75 -4.31 -10.36
C CYS A 106 1.09 -5.26 -9.20
N SER A 107 1.09 -4.77 -7.96
CA SER A 107 1.35 -5.61 -6.79
C SER A 107 0.10 -6.31 -6.24
N TYR A 108 -1.08 -6.00 -6.79
CA TYR A 108 -2.38 -6.47 -6.33
C TYR A 108 -3.07 -7.37 -7.36
N ILE A 109 -3.95 -8.24 -6.88
CA ILE A 109 -4.85 -9.05 -7.70
C ILE A 109 -6.26 -8.49 -7.51
N TYR A 110 -6.90 -8.15 -8.62
CA TYR A 110 -8.29 -7.71 -8.65
C TYR A 110 -9.19 -8.81 -9.20
N ARG A 111 -10.39 -8.93 -8.62
CA ARG A 111 -11.45 -9.79 -9.09
C ARG A 111 -12.52 -8.96 -9.80
N GLY A 112 -12.67 -9.18 -11.10
CA GLY A 112 -13.66 -8.51 -11.93
C GLY A 112 -15.04 -9.15 -11.83
N SER A 113 -15.96 -8.62 -12.64
CA SER A 113 -17.34 -9.12 -12.78
C SER A 113 -18.14 -9.15 -11.47
N LEU A 114 -17.85 -8.19 -10.59
CA LEU A 114 -18.59 -7.95 -9.34
C LEU A 114 -19.34 -6.62 -9.43
N ASN A 115 -20.28 -6.42 -8.52
CA ASN A 115 -21.08 -5.20 -8.44
C ASN A 115 -21.40 -4.83 -6.99
N GLU A 116 -22.04 -3.67 -6.78
CA GLU A 116 -22.37 -3.16 -5.45
C GLU A 116 -23.31 -4.06 -4.63
N ASN A 117 -24.06 -4.96 -5.29
CA ASN A 117 -24.95 -5.92 -4.63
C ASN A 117 -24.20 -7.17 -4.13
N THR A 118 -22.92 -7.30 -4.46
CA THR A 118 -22.08 -8.41 -3.99
C THR A 118 -21.98 -8.35 -2.46
N PRO A 119 -22.12 -9.48 -1.73
CA PRO A 119 -22.03 -9.49 -0.27
C PRO A 119 -20.76 -8.81 0.23
N SER A 120 -20.86 -8.04 1.32
CA SER A 120 -19.76 -7.25 1.88
C SER A 120 -18.52 -8.09 2.19
N GLU A 121 -18.70 -9.35 2.58
CA GLU A 121 -17.61 -10.26 2.95
C GLU A 121 -16.78 -10.78 1.76
N VAL A 122 -17.18 -10.50 0.52
CA VAL A 122 -16.46 -10.95 -0.67
C VAL A 122 -15.25 -10.05 -0.91
N ALA A 123 -14.07 -10.66 -1.04
CA ALA A 123 -12.87 -9.93 -1.41
C ALA A 123 -12.91 -9.51 -2.88
N ILE A 124 -12.54 -8.25 -3.12
CA ILE A 124 -12.46 -7.64 -4.46
C ILE A 124 -11.02 -7.44 -4.91
N ILE A 125 -10.11 -7.10 -3.99
CA ILE A 125 -8.68 -6.94 -4.26
C ILE A 125 -7.89 -7.58 -3.13
N TRP A 126 -6.75 -8.20 -3.43
CA TRP A 126 -5.80 -8.66 -2.42
C TRP A 126 -4.36 -8.56 -2.92
N ASP A 127 -3.40 -8.64 -2.01
CA ASP A 127 -1.97 -8.66 -2.36
C ASP A 127 -1.58 -9.88 -3.21
N LYS A 128 -0.55 -9.79 -4.05
CA LYS A 128 0.03 -10.98 -4.68
C LYS A 128 0.80 -11.81 -3.64
N ARG A 129 0.66 -13.14 -3.68
CA ARG A 129 1.42 -14.06 -2.79
C ARG A 129 2.94 -13.94 -2.95
N GLU A 130 3.40 -13.62 -4.15
CA GLU A 130 4.83 -13.43 -4.45
C GLU A 130 5.40 -12.24 -3.65
N ASN A 131 4.56 -11.25 -3.38
CA ASN A 131 4.91 -10.02 -2.66
C ASN A 131 4.88 -10.21 -1.15
N HIS A 132 3.98 -11.08 -0.66
CA HIS A 132 3.86 -11.36 0.75
C HIS A 132 3.58 -12.84 1.07
N THR A 133 4.53 -13.48 1.75
CA THR A 133 4.48 -14.91 2.10
C THR A 133 3.79 -15.21 3.43
N ASN A 134 3.94 -14.34 4.45
CA ASN A 134 3.46 -14.57 5.82
C ASN A 134 2.43 -13.53 6.30
N TYR A 135 1.95 -12.69 5.39
CA TYR A 135 1.03 -11.60 5.65
C TYR A 135 0.35 -11.24 4.32
N GLY A 136 -0.82 -10.61 4.33
CA GLY A 136 -1.37 -10.03 3.12
C GLY A 136 -2.57 -9.15 3.44
N ASN A 137 -2.78 -8.13 2.63
CA ASN A 137 -3.92 -7.25 2.73
C ASN A 137 -5.01 -7.69 1.75
N ILE A 138 -6.25 -7.54 2.19
CA ILE A 138 -7.45 -7.86 1.43
C ILE A 138 -8.39 -6.66 1.54
N LEU A 139 -8.93 -6.26 0.40
CA LEU A 139 -10.01 -5.29 0.26
C LEU A 139 -11.30 -6.06 -0.03
N PHE A 140 -12.33 -5.72 0.72
CA PHE A 140 -13.67 -6.31 0.65
C PHE A 140 -14.64 -5.42 -0.12
N CYS A 141 -15.76 -5.99 -0.55
CA CYS A 141 -16.75 -5.31 -1.40
C CYS A 141 -17.30 -4.03 -0.74
N ASP A 142 -17.46 -4.02 0.58
CA ASP A 142 -17.89 -2.85 1.36
C ASP A 142 -16.85 -1.71 1.43
N GLY A 143 -15.65 -1.89 0.86
CA GLY A 143 -14.55 -0.93 0.90
C GLY A 143 -13.67 -1.06 2.14
N HIS A 144 -13.93 -2.02 3.03
CA HIS A 144 -13.06 -2.35 4.14
C HIS A 144 -11.77 -3.02 3.63
N ALA A 145 -10.62 -2.58 4.15
CA ALA A 145 -9.33 -3.20 3.87
C ALA A 145 -8.68 -3.65 5.17
N GLU A 146 -8.29 -4.92 5.23
CA GLU A 146 -7.69 -5.55 6.42
C GLU A 146 -6.47 -6.39 6.05
N GLY A 147 -5.51 -6.43 6.97
CA GLY A 147 -4.31 -7.23 6.84
C GLY A 147 -4.38 -8.51 7.68
N PHE A 148 -4.21 -9.65 7.04
CA PHE A 148 -4.23 -10.97 7.67
C PHE A 148 -2.80 -11.49 7.86
N MET A 149 -2.52 -12.09 9.02
CA MET A 149 -1.23 -12.72 9.30
C MET A 149 -1.26 -14.23 9.01
N GLY A 150 -0.11 -14.80 8.66
CA GLY A 150 0.07 -16.25 8.44
C GLY A 150 0.21 -16.62 6.96
N ILE A 151 0.69 -17.84 6.69
CA ILE A 151 0.91 -18.33 5.31
C ILE A 151 -0.39 -18.57 4.52
N LEU A 152 -1.50 -18.80 5.24
CA LEU A 152 -2.83 -19.04 4.69
C LEU A 152 -3.67 -17.76 4.65
N TRP A 153 -3.04 -16.58 4.71
CA TRP A 153 -3.75 -15.29 4.76
C TRP A 153 -4.78 -15.14 3.63
N ILE A 154 -4.51 -15.71 2.46
CA ILE A 154 -5.37 -15.67 1.27
C ILE A 154 -6.68 -16.46 1.42
N GLU A 155 -6.78 -17.42 2.35
CA GLU A 155 -8.03 -18.17 2.59
C GLU A 155 -9.14 -17.25 3.12
N ASN A 156 -8.76 -16.11 3.71
CA ASN A 156 -9.70 -15.07 4.16
C ASN A 156 -10.38 -14.30 3.00
N THR A 157 -9.94 -14.50 1.75
CA THR A 157 -10.60 -13.89 0.58
C THR A 157 -12.01 -14.45 0.33
N LYS A 158 -12.42 -15.52 1.03
CA LYS A 158 -13.72 -16.20 0.88
C LYS A 158 -14.05 -16.49 -0.59
N LEU A 159 -13.04 -16.80 -1.41
CA LEU A 159 -13.24 -17.40 -2.72
C LEU A 159 -13.95 -18.73 -2.49
N LYS A 160 -15.28 -18.77 -2.68
CA LYS A 160 -16.01 -20.04 -2.65
C LYS A 160 -15.28 -21.02 -3.56
N LYS A 161 -14.90 -22.18 -3.01
CA LYS A 161 -14.57 -23.36 -3.83
C LYS A 161 -15.74 -23.69 -4.74
#